data_AF-A0A9P6CN15-F1
#
_entry.id   AF-A0A9P6CN15-F1
#
_cell.length_a   1.000
_cell.length_b   1.000
_cell.length_c   1.000
_cell.angle_alpha   90.00
_cell.angle_beta   90.00
_cell.angle_gamma   90.00
#
_symmetry.space_group_name_H-M   'P 1'
#
loop_
_entity.id
_entity.type
_entity.pdbx_description
1 polymer ?
#
loop_
_entity_poly.entity_id
_entity_poly.type
_entity_poly.pdbx_seq_one_letter_code
_entity_poly.pdbx_strand_id
1 'polypeptide(L)'
;MSSPLPHNFQAIYNLLHRSDTFQQEDIEDDLAGEKETLPDLTEADLKTMTPSVSTPSLNAGTPGKAWRENVVNASKAITDRTEADYRRYASISVSLFNSLTRSQAWPSNAESTSLSTGSLQQKMSFSAAAHPKMLPFLSSLGSWICDEMNPLDGSERPVDATPKSYGYAQKLRAAMTHIFGRTFQLGTTIWTENLETGAAWGNPSVSHQVSSYMVSLRNRKARTGSTPTSARAITWTTLQMLYDYNHQPENWDPKVYDPSHLSSLNQWGGPLARRELEAIYTIAFLCLLRSDEVLKIQLKHVSFSKDPPTMTLTLPFRKTHQDGGIKPFVLYALDEDEAYLCPVRALGEWIKASKITSGFLFRKLASGDRPSAHGDAAMTSEQFLELFRNNLLDVSVDSAAYAFANGVDGALSSRT
;
A
#
# COMPACT_ATOMS: atom_id res chain seq x y z
N MET A 1 -12.85 -32.99 27.84
CA MET A 1 -14.20 -32.85 27.27
C MET A 1 -14.35 -31.40 26.84
N SER A 2 -14.20 -31.11 25.56
CA SER A 2 -14.31 -29.77 25.00
C SER A 2 -15.77 -29.30 25.08
N SER A 3 -16.02 -28.17 25.73
CA SER A 3 -17.35 -27.56 25.70
C SER A 3 -17.66 -27.14 24.25
N PRO A 4 -18.89 -27.38 23.75
CA PRO A 4 -19.26 -26.94 22.41
C PRO A 4 -19.10 -25.42 22.30
N LEU A 5 -18.52 -24.96 21.19
CA LEU A 5 -18.47 -23.54 20.85
C LEU A 5 -19.91 -22.99 20.89
N PRO A 6 -20.15 -21.78 21.43
CA PRO A 6 -21.47 -21.17 21.36
C PRO A 6 -21.95 -21.15 19.90
N HIS A 7 -23.24 -21.39 19.68
CA HIS A 7 -23.84 -21.60 18.35
C HIS A 7 -23.45 -20.51 17.31
N ASN A 8 -23.24 -19.29 17.81
CA ASN A 8 -22.83 -18.10 17.06
C ASN A 8 -21.40 -18.24 16.48
N PHE A 9 -20.48 -18.87 17.23
CA PHE A 9 -19.11 -19.12 16.77
C PHE A 9 -19.02 -20.29 15.80
N GLN A 10 -19.98 -21.23 15.84
CA GLN A 10 -20.03 -22.33 14.88
C GLN A 10 -20.29 -21.83 13.46
N ALA A 11 -21.12 -20.79 13.28
CA ALA A 11 -21.35 -20.17 11.97
C ALA A 11 -20.08 -19.54 11.39
N ILE A 12 -19.31 -18.82 12.21
CA ILE A 12 -18.03 -18.21 11.83
C ILE A 12 -16.99 -19.29 11.55
N TYR A 13 -16.91 -20.31 12.41
CA TYR A 13 -16.05 -21.47 12.20
C TYR A 13 -16.39 -22.15 10.86
N ASN A 14 -17.66 -22.38 10.57
CA ASN A 14 -18.11 -22.95 9.30
C ASN A 14 -17.86 -22.00 8.11
N LEU A 15 -17.88 -20.68 8.29
CA LEU A 15 -17.52 -19.70 7.26
C LEU A 15 -16.01 -19.74 6.95
N LEU A 16 -15.19 -19.87 8.00
CA LEU A 16 -13.73 -19.98 7.90
C LEU A 16 -13.29 -21.34 7.33
N HIS A 17 -14.07 -22.39 7.60
CA HIS A 17 -13.79 -23.78 7.18
C HIS A 17 -14.68 -24.24 6.02
N ARG A 18 -15.46 -23.33 5.39
CA ARG A 18 -16.14 -23.60 4.12
C ARG A 18 -15.03 -23.84 3.11
N SER A 19 -14.97 -25.07 2.63
CA SER A 19 -13.88 -25.75 1.93
C SER A 19 -13.46 -25.10 0.59
N ASP A 20 -12.92 -23.89 0.65
CA ASP A 20 -11.90 -23.45 -0.29
C ASP A 20 -10.57 -23.96 0.30
N THR A 21 -9.98 -25.01 -0.26
CA THR A 21 -8.65 -25.48 0.14
C THR A 21 -7.64 -24.39 -0.23
N PHE A 22 -7.31 -23.51 0.71
CA PHE A 22 -6.27 -22.51 0.53
C PHE A 22 -4.91 -23.20 0.55
N GLN A 23 -4.01 -22.76 -0.33
CA GLN A 23 -2.62 -23.20 -0.20
C GLN A 23 -2.06 -22.54 1.05
N GLN A 24 -1.38 -23.31 1.89
CA GLN A 24 -0.69 -22.80 3.08
C GLN A 24 0.26 -21.65 2.72
N GLU A 25 0.79 -21.65 1.49
CA GLU A 25 1.60 -20.58 0.89
C GLU A 25 0.89 -19.21 0.85
N ASP A 26 -0.41 -19.15 0.52
CA ASP A 26 -1.16 -17.89 0.47
C ASP A 26 -1.30 -17.24 1.85
N ILE A 27 -1.41 -18.07 2.88
CA ILE A 27 -1.53 -17.63 4.27
C ILE A 27 -0.17 -17.15 4.79
N GLU A 28 0.91 -17.84 4.40
CA GLU A 28 2.28 -17.48 4.75
C GLU A 28 2.72 -16.18 4.08
N ASP A 29 2.37 -15.95 2.80
CA ASP A 29 2.61 -14.71 2.07
C ASP A 29 1.90 -13.51 2.75
N ASP A 30 0.63 -13.67 3.11
CA ASP A 30 -0.13 -12.66 3.83
C ASP A 30 0.47 -12.34 5.21
N LEU A 31 0.91 -13.36 5.96
CA LEU A 31 1.61 -13.20 7.24
C LEU A 31 2.96 -12.49 7.08
N ALA A 32 3.72 -12.82 6.03
CA ALA A 32 5.00 -12.19 5.73
C ALA A 32 4.81 -10.70 5.41
N GLY A 33 3.81 -10.37 4.58
CA GLY A 33 3.46 -8.99 4.25
C GLY A 33 3.12 -8.15 5.49
N GLU A 34 2.38 -8.70 6.45
CA GLU A 34 2.08 -7.98 7.71
C GLU A 34 3.33 -7.76 8.56
N LYS A 35 4.24 -8.75 8.66
CA LYS A 35 5.49 -8.61 9.42
C LYS A 35 6.37 -7.48 8.87
N GLU A 36 6.43 -7.31 7.55
CA GLU A 36 7.18 -6.22 6.91
C GLU A 36 6.65 -4.81 7.24
N THR A 37 5.41 -4.67 7.72
CA THR A 37 4.81 -3.36 8.03
C THR A 37 5.20 -2.82 9.40
N LEU A 38 5.71 -3.67 10.29
CA LEU A 38 6.16 -3.27 11.61
C LEU A 38 7.69 -3.30 11.65
N PRO A 39 8.36 -2.26 12.17
CA PRO A 39 9.79 -2.35 12.44
C PRO A 39 10.03 -3.46 13.48
N ASP A 40 11.05 -4.28 13.27
CA ASP A 40 11.53 -5.21 14.30
C ASP A 40 11.94 -4.37 15.52
N LEU A 41 11.12 -4.44 16.57
CA LEU A 41 11.45 -3.78 17.83
C LEU A 41 12.58 -4.58 18.47
N THR A 42 13.78 -4.01 18.46
CA THR A 42 14.91 -4.62 19.18
C THR A 42 14.67 -4.51 20.68
N GLU A 43 15.34 -5.35 21.46
CA GLU A 43 15.32 -5.26 22.93
C GLU A 43 15.79 -3.87 23.43
N ALA A 44 16.59 -3.16 22.62
CA ALA A 44 17.02 -1.78 22.89
C ALA A 44 15.90 -0.74 22.64
N ASP A 45 15.06 -0.94 21.62
CA ASP A 45 13.90 -0.08 21.34
C ASP A 45 12.86 -0.18 22.46
N LEU A 46 12.67 -1.39 23.01
CA LEU A 46 11.80 -1.61 24.16
C LEU A 46 12.33 -0.93 25.45
N LYS A 47 13.65 -0.85 25.61
CA LYS A 47 14.30 -0.20 26.77
C LYS A 47 14.36 1.33 26.66
N THR A 48 14.33 1.90 25.46
CA THR A 48 14.41 3.37 25.24
C THR A 48 13.04 4.07 25.29
N MET A 49 11.94 3.32 25.23
CA MET A 49 10.58 3.87 25.35
C MET A 49 10.13 4.16 26.79
N THR A 50 10.95 3.84 27.80
CA THR A 50 10.73 4.36 29.16
C THR A 50 11.20 5.81 29.26
N PRO A 51 10.38 6.74 29.79
CA PRO A 51 10.71 8.16 29.77
C PRO A 51 11.82 8.48 30.79
N SER A 52 13.08 8.51 30.34
CA SER A 52 14.17 9.12 31.09
C SER A 52 14.48 10.51 30.53
N VAL A 53 14.23 11.52 31.36
CA VAL A 53 14.54 12.92 31.11
C VAL A 53 16.06 13.12 31.12
N SER A 54 16.65 13.42 29.96
CA SER A 54 17.62 14.51 29.72
C SER A 54 18.47 14.24 28.47
N THR A 55 18.56 15.23 27.59
CA THR A 55 19.57 15.29 26.51
C THR A 55 20.27 16.64 26.53
N PRO A 56 21.61 16.68 26.50
CA PRO A 56 22.37 17.92 26.39
C PRO A 56 22.49 18.39 24.94
N SER A 57 22.59 19.70 24.75
CA SER A 57 22.61 20.37 23.44
C SER A 57 23.97 20.28 22.73
N LEU A 58 23.97 20.05 21.41
CA LEU A 58 25.15 20.18 20.54
C LEU A 58 24.82 20.91 19.22
N ASN A 59 25.81 21.70 18.77
CA ASN A 59 25.73 22.86 17.86
C ASN A 59 25.32 22.59 16.39
N ALA A 60 24.85 23.67 15.75
CA ALA A 60 24.36 23.74 14.37
C ALA A 60 25.47 24.18 13.38
N GLY A 61 25.55 23.55 12.20
CA GLY A 61 26.47 24.04 11.15
C GLY A 61 26.73 23.16 9.92
N THR A 62 25.86 22.23 9.51
CA THR A 62 26.07 21.46 8.26
C THR A 62 24.81 21.44 7.36
N PRO A 63 24.94 21.72 6.04
CA PRO A 63 23.83 21.72 5.08
C PRO A 63 23.05 20.39 4.99
N GLY A 64 23.68 19.27 5.35
CA GLY A 64 23.02 17.97 5.45
C GLY A 64 22.04 17.83 6.62
N LYS A 65 22.05 18.76 7.60
CA LYS A 65 21.13 18.78 8.74
C LYS A 65 19.75 19.29 8.33
N ALA A 66 19.68 20.35 7.52
CA ALA A 66 18.42 20.92 7.03
C ALA A 66 17.66 19.94 6.11
N TRP A 67 18.36 19.21 5.24
CA TRP A 67 17.72 18.17 4.41
C TRP A 67 17.22 16.99 5.25
N ARG A 68 18.02 16.51 6.21
CA ARG A 68 17.57 15.45 7.13
C ARG A 68 16.39 15.90 7.99
N GLU A 69 16.40 17.12 8.52
CA GLU A 69 15.27 17.68 9.26
C GLU A 69 14.04 17.83 8.37
N ASN A 70 14.18 18.23 7.11
CA ASN A 70 13.06 18.30 6.17
C ASN A 70 12.50 16.93 5.79
N VAL A 71 13.35 15.92 5.58
CA VAL A 71 12.93 14.53 5.33
C VAL A 71 12.29 13.94 6.58
N VAL A 72 12.86 14.17 7.77
CA VAL A 72 12.29 13.74 9.05
C VAL A 72 10.95 14.43 9.29
N ASN A 73 10.82 15.74 9.07
CA ASN A 73 9.57 16.48 9.25
C ASN A 73 8.51 16.10 8.19
N ALA A 74 8.90 15.87 6.94
CA ALA A 74 8.00 15.38 5.91
C ALA A 74 7.56 13.94 6.18
N SER A 75 8.47 13.08 6.62
CA SER A 75 8.15 11.72 7.07
C SER A 75 7.27 11.75 8.31
N LYS A 76 7.46 12.73 9.21
CA LYS A 76 6.65 12.95 10.40
C LYS A 76 5.20 13.28 10.05
N ALA A 77 4.97 14.15 9.06
CA ALA A 77 3.61 14.43 8.59
C ALA A 77 2.91 13.18 8.00
N ILE A 78 3.66 12.34 7.30
CA ILE A 78 3.15 11.07 6.76
C ILE A 78 2.89 10.07 7.90
N THR A 79 3.78 9.97 8.89
CA THR A 79 3.59 9.10 10.05
C THR A 79 2.46 9.57 10.95
N ASP A 80 2.30 10.87 11.15
CA ASP A 80 1.25 11.46 11.99
C ASP A 80 -0.14 11.23 11.36
N ARG A 81 -0.25 11.37 10.04
CA ARG A 81 -1.49 11.04 9.31
C ARG A 81 -1.79 9.55 9.37
N THR A 82 -0.78 8.71 9.16
CA THR A 82 -0.91 7.24 9.23
C THR A 82 -1.30 6.80 10.65
N GLU A 83 -0.70 7.40 11.68
CA GLU A 83 -1.01 7.13 13.08
C GLU A 83 -2.43 7.59 13.44
N ALA A 84 -2.85 8.78 12.97
CA ALA A 84 -4.22 9.25 13.14
C ALA A 84 -5.23 8.30 12.48
N ASP A 85 -4.95 7.83 11.27
CA ASP A 85 -5.78 6.85 10.58
C ASP A 85 -5.81 5.51 11.34
N TYR A 86 -4.67 4.99 11.80
CA TYR A 86 -4.64 3.77 12.62
C TYR A 86 -5.42 3.93 13.93
N ARG A 87 -5.28 5.05 14.65
CA ARG A 87 -6.07 5.35 15.86
C ARG A 87 -7.56 5.42 15.54
N ARG A 88 -7.95 5.98 14.38
CA ARG A 88 -9.33 6.01 13.92
C ARG A 88 -9.87 4.60 13.67
N TYR A 89 -9.19 3.79 12.85
CA TYR A 89 -9.60 2.41 12.57
C TYR A 89 -9.66 1.57 13.84
N ALA A 90 -8.71 1.75 14.74
CA ALA A 90 -8.71 1.09 16.03
C ALA A 90 -9.89 1.47 16.93
N SER A 91 -10.23 2.76 16.99
CA SER A 91 -11.39 3.21 17.75
C SER A 91 -12.68 2.59 17.21
N ILE A 92 -12.78 2.39 15.90
CA ILE A 92 -13.88 1.67 15.26
C ILE A 92 -13.88 0.21 15.73
N SER A 93 -12.73 -0.47 15.69
CA SER A 93 -12.58 -1.85 16.17
C SER A 93 -12.97 -2.01 17.65
N VAL A 94 -12.52 -1.10 18.52
CA VAL A 94 -12.84 -1.09 19.95
C VAL A 94 -14.33 -0.81 20.19
N SER A 95 -14.92 0.13 19.45
CA SER A 95 -16.35 0.42 19.54
C SER A 95 -17.18 -0.80 19.19
N LEU A 96 -16.79 -1.50 18.12
CA LEU A 96 -17.44 -2.73 17.68
C LEU A 96 -17.27 -3.84 18.72
N PHE A 97 -16.07 -4.04 19.27
CA PHE A 97 -15.84 -4.97 20.39
C PHE A 97 -16.80 -4.69 21.55
N ASN A 98 -16.88 -3.44 21.99
CA ASN A 98 -17.73 -3.04 23.09
C ASN A 98 -19.22 -3.15 22.79
N SER A 99 -19.63 -3.07 21.52
CA SER A 99 -21.01 -3.31 21.13
C SER A 99 -21.33 -4.80 21.18
N LEU A 100 -20.42 -5.65 20.70
CA LEU A 100 -20.57 -7.10 20.72
C LEU A 100 -20.66 -7.63 22.16
N THR A 101 -19.79 -7.17 23.05
CA THR A 101 -19.79 -7.59 24.45
C THR A 101 -21.03 -7.14 25.21
N ARG A 102 -21.61 -5.98 24.87
CA ARG A 102 -22.84 -5.47 25.51
C ARG A 102 -24.13 -6.14 25.01
N SER A 103 -24.15 -6.65 23.78
CA SER A 103 -25.35 -7.19 23.14
C SER A 103 -25.86 -8.55 23.67
N GLN A 104 -25.41 -9.03 24.83
CA GLN A 104 -25.72 -10.38 25.38
C GLN A 104 -25.32 -11.59 24.49
N ALA A 105 -24.76 -11.37 23.30
CA ALA A 105 -24.24 -12.44 22.45
C ALA A 105 -22.92 -13.06 22.97
N TRP A 106 -22.38 -12.56 24.09
CA TRP A 106 -21.20 -13.08 24.77
C TRP A 106 -21.61 -13.77 26.07
N PRO A 107 -21.19 -15.03 26.33
CA PRO A 107 -21.60 -15.76 27.52
C PRO A 107 -21.23 -15.00 28.80
N SER A 108 -22.23 -14.77 29.66
CA SER A 108 -22.22 -13.96 30.89
C SER A 108 -21.32 -14.50 32.02
N ASN A 109 -20.50 -15.52 31.75
CA ASN A 109 -19.63 -16.15 32.74
C ASN A 109 -18.25 -15.46 32.84
N ALA A 110 -18.01 -14.42 32.05
CA ALA A 110 -16.83 -13.56 32.20
C ALA A 110 -17.19 -12.41 33.15
N GLU A 111 -16.52 -12.33 34.29
CA GLU A 111 -16.68 -11.24 35.26
C GLU A 111 -16.71 -9.88 34.55
N SER A 112 -17.79 -9.14 34.76
CA SER A 112 -18.07 -7.88 34.10
C SER A 112 -17.05 -6.81 34.47
N THR A 113 -15.94 -6.73 33.73
CA THR A 113 -15.06 -5.56 33.78
C THR A 113 -15.63 -4.52 32.82
N SER A 114 -16.43 -3.59 33.34
CA SER A 114 -16.92 -2.46 32.57
C SER A 114 -15.74 -1.56 32.16
N LEU A 115 -15.48 -1.46 30.86
CA LEU A 115 -14.48 -0.54 30.32
C LEU A 115 -15.01 0.89 30.38
N SER A 116 -14.47 1.71 31.28
CA SER A 116 -14.82 3.13 31.42
C SER A 116 -14.23 3.99 30.28
N THR A 117 -14.67 5.24 30.19
CA THR A 117 -14.36 6.22 29.11
C THR A 117 -12.92 6.74 29.06
N GLY A 118 -11.94 5.98 29.57
CA GLY A 118 -10.51 6.32 29.59
C GLY A 118 -9.79 6.26 28.23
N SER A 119 -8.48 6.47 28.27
CA SER A 119 -7.59 6.36 27.11
C SER A 119 -7.67 4.97 26.44
N LEU A 120 -7.23 4.82 25.19
CA LEU A 120 -7.28 3.55 24.45
C LEU A 120 -6.56 2.41 25.19
N GLN A 121 -5.49 2.73 25.93
CA GLN A 121 -4.80 1.81 26.84
C GLN A 121 -5.64 1.42 28.08
N GLN A 122 -6.43 2.34 28.63
CA GLN A 122 -7.37 2.02 29.72
C GLN A 122 -8.58 1.20 29.24
N LYS A 123 -8.99 1.37 27.98
CA LYS A 123 -10.10 0.62 27.35
C LYS A 123 -9.78 -0.83 26.99
N MET A 124 -8.52 -1.23 27.09
CA MET A 124 -8.07 -2.59 26.84
C MET A 124 -7.09 -2.93 27.96
N SER A 125 -7.63 -3.26 29.14
CA SER A 125 -6.82 -3.73 30.26
C SER A 125 -5.98 -4.94 29.83
N PHE A 126 -4.73 -5.01 30.29
CA PHE A 126 -3.69 -5.96 29.86
C PHE A 126 -4.13 -7.45 29.90
N SER A 127 -5.09 -7.79 30.77
CA SER A 127 -5.73 -9.12 30.85
C SER A 127 -6.50 -9.51 29.58
N ALA A 128 -7.09 -8.54 28.87
CA ALA A 128 -7.87 -8.78 27.66
C ALA A 128 -7.01 -9.07 26.41
N ALA A 129 -5.78 -8.55 26.35
CA ALA A 129 -4.91 -8.68 25.17
C ALA A 129 -4.36 -10.11 24.97
N ALA A 130 -4.20 -10.86 26.07
CA ALA A 130 -3.83 -12.28 26.07
C ALA A 130 -5.03 -13.22 26.18
N HIS A 131 -6.26 -12.69 26.08
CA HIS A 131 -7.45 -13.49 26.28
C HIS A 131 -7.68 -14.42 25.07
N PRO A 132 -7.88 -15.74 25.26
CA PRO A 132 -8.10 -16.71 24.17
C PRO A 132 -9.21 -16.31 23.19
N LYS A 133 -10.21 -15.59 23.71
CA LYS A 133 -11.36 -15.09 22.93
C LYS A 133 -11.08 -13.87 22.03
N MET A 134 -9.87 -13.29 22.07
CA MET A 134 -9.47 -12.17 21.19
C MET A 134 -9.38 -12.60 19.71
N LEU A 135 -8.98 -13.85 19.48
CA LEU A 135 -8.80 -14.40 18.14
C LEU A 135 -10.15 -14.60 17.39
N PRO A 136 -11.18 -15.21 18.00
CA PRO A 136 -12.53 -15.16 17.46
C PRO A 136 -13.02 -13.74 17.23
N PHE A 137 -12.73 -12.79 18.14
CA PHE A 137 -13.15 -11.40 17.96
C PHE A 137 -12.56 -10.75 16.69
N LEU A 138 -11.27 -10.89 16.42
CA LEU A 138 -10.67 -10.28 15.22
C LEU A 138 -11.19 -10.90 13.93
N SER A 139 -11.40 -12.21 13.93
CA SER A 139 -12.02 -12.91 12.80
C SER A 139 -13.47 -12.45 12.59
N SER A 140 -14.23 -12.33 13.69
CA SER A 140 -15.58 -11.77 13.69
C SER A 140 -15.59 -10.31 13.25
N LEU A 141 -14.62 -9.50 13.64
CA LEU A 141 -14.55 -8.08 13.28
C LEU A 141 -14.41 -7.90 11.77
N GLY A 142 -13.52 -8.68 11.16
CA GLY A 142 -13.37 -8.71 9.71
C GLY A 142 -14.70 -9.08 9.04
N SER A 143 -15.32 -10.17 9.49
CA SER A 143 -16.57 -10.67 8.90
C SER A 143 -17.72 -9.69 9.10
N TRP A 144 -17.86 -9.16 10.31
CA TRP A 144 -18.94 -8.27 10.71
C TRP A 144 -18.89 -6.92 10.00
N ILE A 145 -17.75 -6.56 9.41
CA ILE A 145 -17.57 -5.30 8.69
C ILE A 145 -17.61 -5.52 7.18
N CYS A 146 -17.00 -6.59 6.69
CA CYS A 146 -16.68 -6.72 5.27
C CYS A 146 -17.48 -7.82 4.55
N ASP A 147 -18.10 -8.75 5.27
CA ASP A 147 -18.97 -9.76 4.66
C ASP A 147 -20.40 -9.25 4.43
N GLU A 148 -21.10 -9.94 3.55
CA GLU A 148 -22.54 -9.76 3.27
C GLU A 148 -23.40 -10.45 4.32
N MET A 149 -22.87 -11.48 4.98
CA MET A 149 -23.55 -12.16 6.08
C MET A 149 -23.09 -11.61 7.43
N ASN A 150 -24.04 -11.42 8.34
CA ASN A 150 -23.76 -11.11 9.73
C ASN A 150 -23.18 -12.37 10.40
N PRO A 151 -21.94 -12.32 10.92
CA PRO A 151 -21.29 -13.50 11.48
C PRO A 151 -21.92 -13.98 12.80
N LEU A 152 -22.77 -13.18 13.45
CA LEU A 152 -23.39 -13.56 14.72
C LEU A 152 -24.56 -14.53 14.55
N ASP A 153 -25.36 -14.32 13.51
CA ASP A 153 -26.62 -15.04 13.28
C ASP A 153 -26.71 -15.67 11.88
N GLY A 154 -25.74 -15.41 11.02
CA GLY A 154 -25.74 -15.85 9.62
C GLY A 154 -26.76 -15.14 8.74
N SER A 155 -27.45 -14.11 9.24
CA SER A 155 -28.42 -13.35 8.47
C SER A 155 -27.74 -12.53 7.38
N GLU A 156 -28.43 -12.32 6.25
CA GLU A 156 -27.98 -11.36 5.24
C GLU A 156 -28.05 -9.95 5.82
N ARG A 157 -27.04 -9.13 5.53
CA ARG A 157 -27.06 -7.72 5.90
C ARG A 157 -28.22 -7.01 5.22
N PRO A 158 -28.76 -5.94 5.85
CA PRO A 158 -29.77 -5.10 5.22
C PRO A 158 -29.27 -4.63 3.86
N VAL A 159 -30.14 -4.70 2.85
CA VAL A 159 -29.83 -4.35 1.44
C VAL A 159 -29.24 -2.94 1.29
N ASP A 160 -29.57 -2.03 2.21
CA ASP A 160 -29.11 -0.64 2.19
C ASP A 160 -27.66 -0.44 2.69
N ALA A 161 -27.05 -1.46 3.31
CA ALA A 161 -25.69 -1.36 3.84
C ALA A 161 -24.67 -1.86 2.82
N THR A 162 -24.07 -0.94 2.03
CA THR A 162 -23.01 -1.30 1.09
C THR A 162 -21.85 -2.01 1.81
N PRO A 163 -21.51 -3.26 1.44
CA PRO A 163 -20.42 -4.00 2.07
C PRO A 163 -19.12 -3.21 1.96
N LYS A 164 -18.33 -3.18 3.04
CA LYS A 164 -17.01 -2.54 2.98
C LYS A 164 -16.06 -3.34 2.07
N SER A 165 -15.14 -2.63 1.43
CA SER A 165 -14.17 -3.20 0.50
C SER A 165 -13.10 -4.01 1.22
N TYR A 166 -12.40 -4.90 0.48
CA TYR A 166 -11.25 -5.63 1.02
C TYR A 166 -10.16 -4.69 1.56
N GLY A 167 -9.88 -3.58 0.86
CA GLY A 167 -8.97 -2.54 1.33
C GLY A 167 -9.35 -1.94 2.69
N TYR A 168 -10.65 -1.85 3.01
CA TYR A 168 -11.10 -1.43 4.33
C TYR A 168 -10.72 -2.45 5.41
N ALA A 169 -10.90 -3.75 5.12
CA ALA A 169 -10.47 -4.84 6.00
C ALA A 169 -8.95 -4.82 6.25
N GLN A 170 -8.14 -4.60 5.20
CA GLN A 170 -6.69 -4.49 5.33
C GLN A 170 -6.29 -3.32 6.24
N LYS A 171 -6.93 -2.16 6.09
CA LYS A 171 -6.67 -0.99 6.95
C LYS A 171 -7.03 -1.25 8.41
N LEU A 172 -8.14 -1.95 8.66
CA LEU A 172 -8.52 -2.37 10.01
C LEU A 172 -7.50 -3.33 10.61
N ARG A 173 -7.08 -4.35 9.86
CA ARG A 173 -6.06 -5.30 10.32
C ARG A 173 -4.75 -4.58 10.61
N ALA A 174 -4.24 -3.76 9.70
CA ALA A 174 -3.02 -2.98 9.90
C ALA A 174 -3.09 -2.09 11.14
N ALA A 175 -4.23 -1.45 11.40
CA ALA A 175 -4.44 -0.66 12.61
C ALA A 175 -4.40 -1.50 13.89
N MET A 176 -5.01 -2.70 13.88
CA MET A 176 -4.93 -3.64 15.00
C MET A 176 -3.50 -4.16 15.19
N THR A 177 -2.82 -4.54 14.10
CA THR A 177 -1.41 -4.95 14.09
C THR A 177 -0.52 -3.89 14.72
N HIS A 178 -0.71 -2.62 14.35
CA HIS A 178 0.00 -1.49 14.92
C HIS A 178 -0.24 -1.34 16.42
N ILE A 179 -1.49 -1.46 16.88
CA ILE A 179 -1.85 -1.25 18.29
C ILE A 179 -1.37 -2.40 19.16
N PHE A 180 -1.60 -3.65 18.76
CA PHE A 180 -1.08 -4.80 19.48
C PHE A 180 0.46 -4.81 19.48
N GLY A 181 1.07 -4.49 18.35
CA GLY A 181 2.52 -4.42 18.23
C GLY A 181 3.16 -3.33 19.09
N ARG A 182 2.71 -2.07 18.95
CA ARG A 182 3.34 -0.91 19.60
C ARG A 182 2.70 -0.52 20.93
N THR A 183 1.38 -0.41 20.99
CA THR A 183 0.69 0.07 22.20
C THR A 183 0.68 -0.97 23.31
N PHE A 184 0.52 -2.25 22.95
CA PHE A 184 0.55 -3.38 23.90
C PHE A 184 1.91 -4.09 23.97
N GLN A 185 2.89 -3.66 23.17
CA GLN A 185 4.25 -4.22 23.15
C GLN A 185 4.27 -5.74 22.89
N LEU A 186 3.30 -6.27 22.15
CA LEU A 186 3.25 -7.68 21.75
C LEU A 186 4.15 -7.97 20.55
N GLY A 187 4.66 -6.92 19.90
CA GLY A 187 5.54 -6.99 18.74
C GLY A 187 4.88 -7.61 17.50
N THR A 188 5.70 -8.28 16.69
CA THR A 188 5.34 -8.98 15.45
C THR A 188 5.19 -10.50 15.65
N THR A 189 5.31 -10.96 16.90
CA THR A 189 5.26 -12.38 17.23
C THR A 189 3.93 -12.98 16.83
N ILE A 190 3.95 -14.12 16.13
CA ILE A 190 2.73 -14.83 15.73
C ILE A 190 1.94 -15.21 16.97
N TRP A 191 0.63 -14.96 16.95
CA TRP A 191 -0.26 -15.40 18.02
C TRP A 191 -0.23 -16.91 18.19
N THR A 192 0.10 -17.36 19.40
CA THR A 192 0.15 -18.77 19.76
C THR A 192 -0.63 -18.97 21.04
N GLU A 193 -1.48 -20.01 21.06
CA GLU A 193 -2.21 -20.43 22.25
C GLU A 193 -1.62 -21.75 22.74
N ASN A 194 -1.23 -21.81 24.01
CA ASN A 194 -0.87 -23.05 24.66
C ASN A 194 -2.16 -23.80 25.05
N LEU A 195 -2.40 -24.91 24.37
CA LEU A 195 -3.61 -25.73 24.54
C LEU A 195 -3.75 -26.36 25.93
N GLU A 196 -2.65 -26.56 26.65
CA GLU A 196 -2.65 -27.17 27.98
C GLU A 196 -3.01 -26.17 29.07
N THR A 197 -2.51 -24.94 28.94
CA THR A 197 -2.67 -23.87 29.96
C THR A 197 -3.78 -22.87 29.61
N GLY A 198 -4.20 -22.82 28.35
CA GLY A 198 -5.05 -21.76 27.81
C GLY A 198 -4.36 -20.39 27.77
N ALA A 199 -3.05 -20.33 28.05
CA ALA A 199 -2.28 -19.09 27.96
C ALA A 199 -2.00 -18.76 26.49
N ALA A 200 -2.26 -17.52 26.09
CA ALA A 200 -1.96 -17.06 24.74
C ALA A 200 -0.95 -15.91 24.76
N TRP A 201 -0.08 -15.87 23.75
CA TRP A 201 0.92 -14.81 23.57
C TRP A 201 1.09 -14.46 22.09
N GLY A 202 1.69 -13.30 21.84
CA GLY A 202 1.90 -12.76 20.50
C GLY A 202 0.81 -11.78 20.07
N ASN A 203 0.84 -11.38 18.80
CA ASN A 203 -0.07 -10.40 18.25
C ASN A 203 -1.26 -11.08 17.55
N PRO A 204 -2.50 -10.93 18.08
CA PRO A 204 -3.66 -11.66 17.57
C PRO A 204 -4.05 -11.26 16.13
N SER A 205 -3.65 -10.08 15.63
CA SER A 205 -3.90 -9.69 14.23
C SER A 205 -2.96 -10.36 13.22
N VAL A 206 -1.86 -10.95 13.71
CA VAL A 206 -0.86 -11.70 12.94
C VAL A 206 -1.03 -13.22 13.20
N SER A 207 -2.25 -13.64 13.47
CA SER A 207 -2.61 -15.04 13.67
C SER A 207 -2.90 -15.74 12.34
N HIS A 208 -2.71 -17.05 12.30
CA HIS A 208 -3.09 -17.88 11.14
C HIS A 208 -4.59 -17.77 10.82
N GLN A 209 -5.44 -17.68 11.84
CA GLN A 209 -6.89 -17.57 11.66
C GLN A 209 -7.31 -16.24 11.00
N VAL A 210 -6.74 -15.10 11.42
CA VAL A 210 -7.02 -13.80 10.80
C VAL A 210 -6.49 -13.78 9.36
N SER A 211 -5.32 -14.35 9.11
CA SER A 211 -4.72 -14.42 7.78
C SER A 211 -5.55 -15.28 6.82
N SER A 212 -5.97 -16.46 7.27
CA SER A 212 -6.91 -17.33 6.55
C SER A 212 -8.22 -16.61 6.22
N TYR A 213 -8.75 -15.85 7.19
CA TYR A 213 -9.93 -15.02 6.95
C TYR A 213 -9.68 -13.95 5.87
N MET A 214 -8.55 -13.25 5.92
CA MET A 214 -8.22 -12.20 4.94
C MET A 214 -8.08 -12.77 3.53
N VAL A 215 -7.42 -13.91 3.36
CA VAL A 215 -7.32 -14.62 2.07
C VAL A 215 -8.70 -15.03 1.56
N SER A 216 -9.54 -15.62 2.41
CA SER A 216 -10.91 -15.99 2.06
C SER A 216 -11.74 -14.77 1.65
N LEU A 217 -11.66 -13.68 2.42
CA LEU A 217 -12.35 -12.42 2.12
C LEU A 217 -11.90 -11.84 0.79
N ARG A 218 -10.58 -11.83 0.51
CA ARG A 218 -10.02 -11.36 -0.77
C ARG A 218 -10.63 -12.12 -1.94
N ASN A 219 -10.67 -13.45 -1.84
CA ASN A 219 -11.20 -14.32 -2.89
C ASN A 219 -12.70 -14.15 -3.07
N ARG A 220 -13.48 -14.03 -1.97
CA ARG A 220 -14.91 -13.74 -2.05
C ARG A 220 -15.18 -12.40 -2.74
N LYS A 221 -14.44 -11.36 -2.37
CA LYS A 221 -14.56 -10.02 -2.99
C LYS A 221 -14.19 -10.05 -4.47
N ALA A 222 -13.13 -10.78 -4.84
CA ALA A 222 -12.77 -10.97 -6.24
C ALA A 222 -13.89 -11.68 -7.03
N ARG A 223 -14.51 -12.73 -6.45
CA ARG A 223 -15.64 -13.45 -7.07
C ARG A 223 -16.88 -12.56 -7.25
N THR A 224 -17.15 -11.64 -6.33
CA THR A 224 -18.27 -10.69 -6.46
C THR A 224 -17.96 -9.52 -7.40
N GLY A 225 -16.84 -9.57 -8.13
CA GLY A 225 -16.44 -8.52 -9.05
C GLY A 225 -15.92 -7.27 -8.36
N SER A 226 -15.69 -7.30 -7.03
CA SER A 226 -14.92 -6.24 -6.40
C SER A 226 -13.52 -6.32 -6.98
N THR A 227 -13.10 -5.26 -7.67
CA THR A 227 -11.75 -5.16 -8.20
C THR A 227 -10.76 -5.42 -7.06
N PRO A 228 -9.90 -6.46 -7.18
CA PRO A 228 -8.91 -6.74 -6.15
C PRO A 228 -8.16 -5.46 -5.81
N THR A 229 -7.99 -5.17 -4.52
CA THR A 229 -7.31 -3.95 -4.06
C THR A 229 -5.80 -3.94 -4.40
N SER A 230 -5.32 -4.98 -5.08
CA SER A 230 -4.04 -4.96 -5.78
C SER A 230 -4.21 -4.30 -7.14
N ALA A 231 -3.55 -3.16 -7.35
CA ALA A 231 -3.40 -2.55 -8.68
C ALA A 231 -3.02 -3.66 -9.68
N ARG A 232 -3.83 -3.81 -10.72
CA ARG A 232 -3.54 -4.73 -11.83
C ARG A 232 -2.11 -4.45 -12.28
N ALA A 233 -1.28 -5.49 -12.40
CA ALA A 233 0.04 -5.31 -12.98
C ALA A 233 -0.12 -4.89 -14.44
N ILE A 234 0.64 -3.88 -14.87
CA ILE A 234 0.67 -3.53 -16.29
C ILE A 234 1.23 -4.71 -17.07
N THR A 235 0.60 -5.00 -18.20
CA THR A 235 1.01 -6.11 -19.07
C THR A 235 1.79 -5.56 -20.25
N TRP A 236 2.62 -6.40 -20.87
CA TRP A 236 3.37 -6.01 -22.07
C TRP A 236 2.44 -5.58 -23.22
N THR A 237 1.24 -6.16 -23.34
CA THR A 237 0.25 -5.74 -24.36
C THR A 237 -0.27 -4.33 -24.09
N THR A 238 -0.49 -3.98 -22.82
CA THR A 238 -0.86 -2.60 -22.45
C THR A 238 0.27 -1.63 -22.78
N LEU A 239 1.53 -2.00 -22.54
CA LEU A 239 2.69 -1.18 -22.92
C LEU A 239 2.80 -0.99 -24.43
N GLN A 240 2.55 -2.05 -25.21
CA GLN A 240 2.52 -1.96 -26.67
C GLN A 240 1.43 -1.00 -27.16
N MET A 241 0.20 -1.12 -26.64
CA MET A 241 -0.89 -0.20 -26.99
C MET A 241 -0.54 1.26 -26.67
N LEU A 242 0.04 1.51 -25.48
CA LEU A 242 0.49 2.84 -25.08
C LEU A 242 1.60 3.34 -26.00
N TYR A 243 2.57 2.50 -26.34
CA TYR A 243 3.67 2.83 -27.23
C TYR A 243 3.16 3.24 -28.61
N ASP A 244 2.33 2.42 -29.24
CA ASP A 244 1.77 2.65 -30.57
C ASP A 244 0.97 3.96 -30.63
N TYR A 245 0.17 4.24 -29.60
CA TYR A 245 -0.59 5.49 -29.51
C TYR A 245 0.32 6.71 -29.28
N ASN A 246 1.30 6.59 -28.38
CA ASN A 246 2.20 7.70 -28.04
C ASN A 246 3.13 8.08 -29.20
N HIS A 247 3.49 7.11 -30.04
CA HIS A 247 4.38 7.29 -31.20
C HIS A 247 3.68 7.82 -32.45
N GLN A 248 2.36 8.06 -32.40
CA GLN A 248 1.68 8.76 -33.49
C GLN A 248 2.27 10.18 -33.66
N PRO A 249 2.48 10.69 -34.89
CA PRO A 249 3.10 11.99 -35.13
C PRO A 249 2.45 13.14 -34.35
N GLU A 250 1.13 13.12 -34.21
CA GLU A 250 0.36 14.09 -33.44
C GLU A 250 0.68 14.10 -31.94
N ASN A 251 1.18 12.99 -31.40
CA ASN A 251 1.49 12.78 -30.00
C ASN A 251 2.99 12.82 -29.72
N TRP A 252 3.82 12.46 -30.70
CA TRP A 252 5.26 12.34 -30.54
C TRP A 252 6.03 13.56 -31.02
N ASP A 253 5.59 14.26 -32.06
CA ASP A 253 6.39 15.35 -32.61
C ASP A 253 6.25 16.63 -31.77
N PRO A 254 7.37 17.28 -31.37
CA PRO A 254 7.32 18.52 -30.59
C PRO A 254 6.53 19.61 -31.31
N LYS A 255 5.45 20.06 -30.69
CA LYS A 255 4.66 21.20 -31.17
C LYS A 255 5.17 22.50 -30.58
N VAL A 256 5.11 23.58 -31.35
CA VAL A 256 5.40 24.92 -30.83
C VAL A 256 4.37 25.24 -29.76
N TYR A 257 4.84 25.56 -28.56
CA TYR A 257 3.95 25.94 -27.46
C TYR A 257 3.23 27.23 -27.81
N ASP A 258 1.91 27.16 -27.94
CA ASP A 258 1.04 28.31 -28.13
C ASP A 258 0.20 28.54 -26.88
N PRO A 259 0.51 29.55 -26.05
CA PRO A 259 -0.26 29.87 -24.85
C PRO A 259 -1.67 30.40 -25.15
N SER A 260 -1.96 30.81 -26.40
CA SER A 260 -3.28 31.30 -26.81
C SER A 260 -4.26 30.19 -27.14
N HIS A 261 -3.73 29.00 -27.49
CA HIS A 261 -4.54 27.81 -27.69
C HIS A 261 -4.78 27.17 -26.33
N LEU A 262 -5.90 27.54 -25.69
CA LEU A 262 -6.39 26.79 -24.53
C LEU A 262 -6.48 25.31 -24.95
N SER A 263 -5.62 24.49 -24.36
CA SER A 263 -5.65 23.05 -24.54
C SER A 263 -7.09 22.61 -24.28
N SER A 264 -7.70 21.91 -25.24
CA SER A 264 -9.04 21.35 -25.04
C SER A 264 -9.05 20.60 -23.71
N LEU A 265 -10.17 20.60 -22.99
CA LEU A 265 -10.29 20.00 -21.65
C LEU A 265 -9.75 18.54 -21.58
N ASN A 266 -9.68 17.86 -22.74
CA ASN A 266 -9.26 16.49 -22.90
C ASN A 266 -7.76 16.31 -23.19
N GLN A 267 -7.00 17.38 -23.40
CA GLN A 267 -5.58 17.30 -23.72
C GLN A 267 -4.75 17.38 -22.43
N TRP A 268 -4.37 16.22 -21.90
CA TRP A 268 -3.72 16.09 -20.59
C TRP A 268 -2.18 16.04 -20.64
N GLY A 269 -1.58 15.75 -21.79
CA GLY A 269 -0.14 15.56 -21.93
C GLY A 269 0.35 15.82 -23.35
N GLY A 270 1.57 16.33 -23.47
CA GLY A 270 2.23 16.55 -24.76
C GLY A 270 3.32 15.51 -25.06
N PRO A 271 4.10 15.75 -26.13
CA PRO A 271 5.14 14.83 -26.57
C PRO A 271 6.28 14.54 -25.58
N LEU A 272 6.60 15.47 -24.68
CA LEU A 272 7.60 15.25 -23.64
C LEU A 272 7.02 14.44 -22.48
N ALA A 273 5.79 14.71 -22.05
CA ALA A 273 5.11 13.90 -21.04
C ALA A 273 5.03 12.43 -21.47
N ARG A 274 4.68 12.17 -22.73
CA ARG A 274 4.58 10.79 -23.27
C ARG A 274 5.93 10.07 -23.29
N ARG A 275 7.00 10.75 -23.71
CA ARG A 275 8.39 10.24 -23.63
C ARG A 275 8.83 9.95 -22.21
N GLU A 276 8.53 10.85 -21.27
CA GLU A 276 8.86 10.67 -19.86
C GLU A 276 8.17 9.43 -19.29
N LEU A 277 6.87 9.31 -19.55
CA LEU A 277 6.05 8.19 -19.10
C LEU A 277 6.53 6.85 -19.68
N GLU A 278 6.85 6.80 -20.97
CA GLU A 278 7.37 5.58 -21.60
C GLU A 278 8.69 5.12 -21.00
N ALA A 279 9.62 6.05 -20.73
CA ALA A 279 10.85 5.75 -20.03
C ALA A 279 10.58 5.25 -18.61
N ILE A 280 9.60 5.80 -17.89
CA ILE A 280 9.18 5.30 -16.57
C ILE A 280 8.63 3.88 -16.69
N TYR A 281 7.74 3.62 -17.65
CA TYR A 281 7.07 2.34 -17.80
C TYR A 281 8.04 1.21 -18.11
N THR A 282 8.90 1.39 -19.10
CA THR A 282 9.86 0.37 -19.55
C THR A 282 10.85 0.02 -18.43
N ILE A 283 11.36 1.03 -17.70
CA ILE A 283 12.23 0.81 -16.54
C ILE A 283 11.49 0.12 -15.40
N ALA A 284 10.28 0.59 -15.05
CA ALA A 284 9.48 -0.02 -13.98
C ALA A 284 9.17 -1.50 -14.28
N PHE A 285 8.76 -1.77 -15.53
CA PHE A 285 8.34 -3.09 -15.98
C PHE A 285 9.50 -4.08 -16.00
N LEU A 286 10.64 -3.74 -16.63
CA LEU A 286 11.76 -4.67 -16.77
C LEU A 286 12.56 -4.86 -15.48
N CYS A 287 12.68 -3.82 -14.66
CA CYS A 287 13.41 -3.89 -13.40
C CYS A 287 12.52 -4.29 -12.21
N LEU A 288 11.21 -4.51 -12.45
CA LEU A 288 10.20 -4.82 -11.42
C LEU A 288 10.19 -3.80 -10.28
N LEU A 289 10.24 -2.51 -10.64
CA LEU A 289 10.32 -1.41 -9.70
C LEU A 289 8.96 -0.79 -9.42
N ARG A 290 8.77 -0.36 -8.17
CA ARG A 290 7.61 0.45 -7.83
C ARG A 290 7.76 1.86 -8.43
N SER A 291 6.64 2.54 -8.66
CA SER A 291 6.67 3.91 -9.20
C SER A 291 7.51 4.84 -8.32
N ASP A 292 7.43 4.73 -7.00
CA ASP A 292 8.22 5.57 -6.09
C ASP A 292 9.73 5.24 -6.08
N GLU A 293 10.13 4.07 -6.56
CA GLU A 293 11.54 3.71 -6.77
C GLU A 293 12.04 4.34 -8.07
N VAL A 294 11.28 4.20 -9.17
CA VAL A 294 11.63 4.75 -10.49
C VAL A 294 11.69 6.27 -10.48
N LEU A 295 10.71 6.94 -9.87
CA LEU A 295 10.64 8.40 -9.82
C LEU A 295 11.80 9.04 -9.02
N LYS A 296 12.52 8.27 -8.19
CA LYS A 296 13.69 8.75 -7.45
C LYS A 296 15.02 8.48 -8.17
N ILE A 297 14.99 7.92 -9.38
CA ILE A 297 16.19 7.75 -10.21
C ILE A 297 16.72 9.12 -10.62
N GLN A 298 18.04 9.29 -10.54
CA GLN A 298 18.77 10.48 -10.94
C GLN A 298 19.65 10.17 -12.14
N LEU A 299 20.01 11.18 -12.93
CA LEU A 299 20.84 10.98 -14.10
C LEU A 299 22.18 10.30 -13.76
N LYS A 300 22.77 10.61 -12.60
CA LYS A 300 24.01 10.00 -12.10
C LYS A 300 23.91 8.49 -11.83
N HIS A 301 22.70 7.95 -11.73
CA HIS A 301 22.44 6.53 -11.51
C HIS A 301 22.43 5.72 -12.81
N VAL A 302 22.49 6.40 -13.96
CA VAL A 302 22.41 5.81 -15.28
C VAL A 302 23.75 6.00 -15.99
N SER A 303 24.24 4.94 -16.62
CA SER A 303 25.39 4.99 -17.51
C SER A 303 25.11 4.21 -18.78
N PHE A 304 25.54 4.73 -19.93
CA PHE A 304 25.34 4.11 -21.24
C PHE A 304 26.67 3.58 -21.78
N SER A 305 26.65 2.38 -22.36
CA SER A 305 27.72 1.81 -23.17
C SER A 305 27.25 1.70 -24.62
N LYS A 306 28.19 1.82 -25.57
CA LYS A 306 27.90 1.72 -27.01
C LYS A 306 28.22 0.34 -27.60
N ASP A 307 29.06 -0.45 -26.92
CA ASP A 307 29.55 -1.72 -27.43
C ASP A 307 29.55 -2.79 -26.32
N PRO A 308 28.50 -3.65 -26.24
CA PRO A 308 27.21 -3.52 -26.93
C PRO A 308 26.39 -2.32 -26.42
N PRO A 309 25.34 -1.88 -27.13
CA PRO A 309 24.45 -0.82 -26.68
C PRO A 309 23.70 -1.25 -25.42
N THR A 310 24.18 -0.79 -24.26
CA THR A 310 23.62 -1.15 -22.96
C THR A 310 23.44 0.07 -22.06
N MET A 311 22.52 -0.05 -21.12
CA MET A 311 22.30 0.92 -20.05
C MET A 311 22.46 0.22 -18.71
N THR A 312 23.35 0.73 -17.87
CA THR A 312 23.51 0.29 -16.49
C THR A 312 22.78 1.24 -15.56
N LEU A 313 21.79 0.73 -14.82
CA LEU A 313 21.01 1.45 -13.84
C LEU A 313 21.39 1.01 -12.43
N THR A 314 21.87 1.94 -11.61
CA THR A 314 22.21 1.70 -10.19
C THR A 314 21.18 2.34 -9.29
N LEU A 315 20.43 1.55 -8.52
CA LEU A 315 19.40 2.11 -7.64
C LEU A 315 20.01 2.69 -6.35
N PRO A 316 19.58 3.90 -5.92
CA PRO A 316 20.05 4.50 -4.68
C PRO A 316 19.47 3.80 -3.43
N PHE A 317 18.30 3.19 -3.55
CA PHE A 317 17.62 2.46 -2.50
C PHE A 317 16.68 1.41 -3.13
N ARG A 318 16.38 0.35 -2.39
CA ARG A 318 15.35 -0.62 -2.73
C ARG A 318 14.72 -1.09 -1.44
N LYS A 319 13.39 -1.13 -1.38
CA LYS A 319 12.68 -1.41 -0.12
C LYS A 319 13.07 -2.78 0.49
N THR A 320 13.37 -3.75 -0.37
CA THR A 320 13.73 -5.13 0.00
C THR A 320 15.22 -5.31 0.33
N HIS A 321 16.06 -4.29 0.15
CA HIS A 321 17.49 -4.34 0.42
C HIS A 321 17.91 -3.10 1.22
N GLN A 322 17.42 -3.00 2.45
CA GLN A 322 17.69 -1.86 3.33
C GLN A 322 19.17 -1.79 3.76
N ASP A 323 19.88 -2.92 3.77
CA ASP A 323 21.30 -3.00 4.16
C ASP A 323 22.29 -2.63 3.03
N GLY A 324 21.78 -2.19 1.88
CA GLY A 324 22.59 -1.86 0.71
C GLY A 324 22.93 -3.10 -0.14
N GLY A 325 23.93 -2.95 -1.02
CA GLY A 325 24.39 -4.04 -1.89
C GLY A 325 23.49 -4.33 -3.11
N ILE A 326 22.70 -3.36 -3.55
CA ILE A 326 21.86 -3.51 -4.74
C ILE A 326 22.76 -3.65 -5.97
N LYS A 327 22.71 -4.81 -6.62
CA LYS A 327 23.43 -5.03 -7.88
C LYS A 327 22.86 -4.11 -8.95
N PRO A 328 23.71 -3.45 -9.77
CA PRO A 328 23.23 -2.67 -10.90
C PRO A 328 22.45 -3.54 -11.89
N PHE A 329 21.41 -2.96 -12.48
CA PHE A 329 20.67 -3.56 -13.59
C PHE A 329 21.41 -3.24 -14.89
N VAL A 330 21.83 -4.26 -15.62
CA VAL A 330 22.42 -4.12 -16.95
C VAL A 330 21.34 -4.45 -17.97
N LEU A 331 20.87 -3.42 -18.69
CA LEU A 331 19.79 -3.50 -19.65
C LEU A 331 20.37 -3.39 -21.06
N TYR A 332 19.92 -4.26 -21.95
CA TYR A 332 20.34 -4.28 -23.35
C TYR A 332 19.33 -3.54 -24.21
N ALA A 333 19.80 -2.90 -25.27
CA ALA A 333 18.89 -2.42 -26.31
C ALA A 333 18.18 -3.63 -26.93
N LEU A 334 16.86 -3.57 -27.01
CA LEU A 334 16.03 -4.57 -27.67
C LEU A 334 15.86 -4.23 -29.15
N ASP A 335 15.50 -5.24 -29.93
CA ASP A 335 15.21 -5.14 -31.35
C ASP A 335 14.02 -4.21 -31.61
N GLU A 336 13.76 -3.92 -32.89
CA GLU A 336 12.77 -2.92 -33.30
C GLU A 336 11.33 -3.42 -33.10
N ASP A 337 11.10 -4.72 -33.24
CA ASP A 337 9.81 -5.36 -32.96
C ASP A 337 9.43 -5.30 -31.47
N GLU A 338 10.42 -5.24 -30.57
CA GLU A 338 10.25 -5.08 -29.12
C GLU A 338 10.51 -3.64 -28.64
N ALA A 339 10.39 -2.65 -29.54
CA ALA A 339 10.74 -1.27 -29.20
C ALA A 339 9.94 -0.71 -28.02
N TYR A 340 8.68 -1.12 -27.88
CA TYR A 340 7.77 -0.76 -26.79
C TYR A 340 8.20 -1.25 -25.40
N LEU A 341 9.15 -2.18 -25.32
CA LEU A 341 9.75 -2.64 -24.06
C LEU A 341 11.16 -2.11 -23.85
N CYS A 342 11.77 -1.43 -24.83
CA CYS A 342 13.19 -1.13 -24.81
C CYS A 342 13.52 0.09 -23.92
N PRO A 343 14.11 -0.12 -22.72
CA PRO A 343 14.35 0.96 -21.79
C PRO A 343 15.53 1.83 -22.24
N VAL A 344 16.46 1.26 -23.02
CA VAL A 344 17.61 1.98 -23.58
C VAL A 344 17.15 3.02 -24.60
N ARG A 345 16.24 2.63 -25.50
CA ARG A 345 15.66 3.50 -26.53
C ARG A 345 14.80 4.60 -25.86
N ALA A 346 13.81 4.19 -25.06
CA ALA A 346 12.89 5.12 -24.39
C ALA A 346 13.64 6.14 -23.52
N LEU A 347 14.62 5.70 -22.72
CA LEU A 347 15.37 6.63 -21.88
C LEU A 347 16.33 7.52 -22.68
N GLY A 348 16.99 6.98 -23.71
CA GLY A 348 17.84 7.76 -24.59
C GLY A 348 17.08 8.91 -25.26
N GLU A 349 15.87 8.64 -25.73
CA GLU A 349 14.98 9.64 -26.33
C GLU A 349 14.48 10.66 -25.32
N TRP A 350 14.09 10.22 -24.11
CA TRP A 350 13.72 11.13 -23.02
C TRP A 350 14.86 12.08 -22.65
N ILE A 351 16.08 11.58 -22.44
CA ILE A 351 17.23 12.43 -22.07
C ILE A 351 17.53 13.43 -23.19
N LYS A 352 17.50 12.98 -24.46
CA LYS A 352 17.70 13.84 -25.62
C LYS A 352 16.65 14.95 -25.72
N ALA A 353 15.38 14.61 -25.50
CA ALA A 353 14.26 15.54 -25.65
C ALA A 353 14.14 16.51 -24.46
N SER A 354 14.30 16.02 -23.24
CA SER A 354 14.21 16.80 -22.00
C SER A 354 15.40 17.74 -21.77
N LYS A 355 16.56 17.42 -22.36
CA LYS A 355 17.83 18.14 -22.17
C LYS A 355 18.27 18.22 -20.70
N ILE A 356 17.85 17.25 -19.88
CA ILE A 356 18.27 17.15 -18.48
C ILE A 356 19.74 16.77 -18.41
N THR A 357 20.54 17.54 -17.68
CA THR A 357 21.99 17.33 -17.52
C THR A 357 22.41 16.90 -16.12
N SER A 358 21.49 16.92 -15.14
CA SER A 358 21.77 16.55 -13.74
C SER A 358 20.48 16.29 -12.95
N GLY A 359 20.60 15.79 -11.72
CA GLY A 359 19.47 15.67 -10.80
C GLY A 359 18.53 14.50 -11.10
N PHE A 360 17.27 14.62 -10.70
CA PHE A 360 16.22 13.63 -10.99
C PHE A 360 15.99 13.51 -12.49
N LEU A 361 15.87 12.25 -12.92
CA LEU A 361 15.64 11.86 -14.29
C LEU A 361 14.21 12.16 -14.73
N PHE A 362 13.25 11.95 -13.81
CA PHE A 362 11.83 12.19 -14.01
C PHE A 362 11.41 13.38 -13.15
N ARG A 363 11.15 14.52 -13.79
CA ARG A 363 10.92 15.79 -13.12
C ARG A 363 9.45 16.15 -13.20
N LYS A 364 8.99 16.95 -12.24
CA LYS A 364 7.65 17.53 -12.36
C LYS A 364 7.50 18.25 -13.70
N LEU A 365 6.47 17.90 -14.47
CA LEU A 365 6.10 18.61 -15.69
C LEU A 365 5.41 19.94 -15.32
N ALA A 366 5.87 21.01 -15.95
CA ALA A 366 5.32 22.36 -15.88
C ALA A 366 4.43 22.63 -17.11
N SER A 367 3.79 23.82 -17.11
CA SER A 367 2.95 24.25 -18.21
C SER A 367 3.66 24.20 -19.56
N GLY A 368 2.92 23.76 -20.58
CA GLY A 368 3.46 23.62 -21.93
C GLY A 368 4.35 22.40 -22.12
N ASP A 369 4.13 21.35 -21.32
CA ASP A 369 4.78 20.04 -21.50
C ASP A 369 6.30 20.09 -21.30
N ARG A 370 6.77 20.90 -20.33
CA ARG A 370 8.20 21.10 -20.09
C ARG A 370 8.61 20.52 -18.75
N PRO A 371 9.72 19.75 -18.67
CA PRO A 371 10.30 19.38 -17.39
C PRO A 371 10.61 20.64 -16.59
N SER A 372 10.33 20.65 -15.28
CA SER A 372 10.65 21.80 -14.44
C SER A 372 12.15 22.12 -14.51
N ALA A 373 12.46 23.35 -14.90
CA ALA A 373 13.81 23.89 -14.89
C ALA A 373 14.25 24.31 -13.47
N HIS A 374 13.28 24.63 -12.61
CA HIS A 374 13.51 25.13 -11.26
C HIS A 374 13.23 24.04 -10.23
N GLY A 375 14.23 23.81 -9.38
CA GLY A 375 14.20 22.76 -8.36
C GLY A 375 14.52 21.41 -8.97
N ASP A 376 15.50 20.73 -8.39
CA ASP A 376 15.76 19.32 -8.61
C ASP A 376 14.64 18.49 -7.95
N ALA A 377 13.40 18.72 -8.37
CA ALA A 377 12.20 18.15 -7.81
C ALA A 377 11.73 17.01 -8.70
N ALA A 378 11.76 15.80 -8.15
CA ALA A 378 11.17 14.62 -8.78
C ALA A 378 9.68 14.83 -9.07
N MET A 379 9.18 14.19 -10.13
CA MET A 379 7.75 14.02 -10.33
C MET A 379 7.15 13.31 -9.10
N THR A 380 6.02 13.79 -8.60
CA THR A 380 5.36 13.16 -7.45
C THR A 380 4.58 11.93 -7.90
N SER A 381 4.37 10.96 -6.99
CA SER A 381 3.58 9.77 -7.29
C SER A 381 2.15 10.12 -7.71
N GLU A 382 1.57 11.19 -7.16
CA GLU A 382 0.23 11.67 -7.52
C GLU A 382 0.19 12.17 -8.96
N GLN A 383 1.17 13.02 -9.35
CA GLN A 383 1.26 13.51 -10.73
C GLN A 383 1.50 12.36 -11.70
N PHE A 384 2.40 11.43 -11.37
CA PHE A 384 2.63 10.23 -12.18
C PHE A 384 1.34 9.42 -12.38
N LEU A 385 0.59 9.15 -11.31
CA LEU A 385 -0.64 8.38 -11.39
C LEU A 385 -1.72 9.09 -12.21
N GLU A 386 -1.82 10.42 -12.12
CA GLU A 386 -2.73 11.20 -12.96
C GLU A 386 -2.39 11.06 -14.44
N LEU A 387 -1.12 11.32 -14.80
CA LEU A 387 -0.64 11.20 -16.17
C LEU A 387 -0.78 9.77 -16.70
N PHE A 388 -0.45 8.78 -15.89
CA PHE A 388 -0.58 7.37 -16.24
C PHE A 388 -2.04 6.98 -16.52
N ARG A 389 -2.99 7.39 -15.68
CA ARG A 389 -4.42 7.10 -15.89
C ARG A 389 -4.92 7.73 -17.18
N ASN A 390 -4.54 8.96 -17.46
CA ASN A 390 -4.96 9.62 -18.68
C ASN A 390 -4.37 8.93 -19.93
N ASN A 391 -3.13 8.44 -19.86
CA ASN A 391 -2.53 7.65 -20.92
C ASN A 391 -3.25 6.31 -21.15
N LEU A 392 -3.69 5.65 -20.09
CA LEU A 392 -4.51 4.44 -20.22
C LEU A 392 -5.87 4.74 -20.88
N LEU A 393 -6.49 5.87 -20.54
CA LEU A 393 -7.75 6.28 -21.16
C LEU A 393 -7.61 6.54 -22.66
N ASP A 394 -6.48 7.09 -23.11
CA ASP A 394 -6.18 7.30 -24.53
C ASP A 394 -6.24 5.98 -25.35
N VAL A 395 -5.85 4.87 -24.73
CA VAL A 395 -5.87 3.53 -25.35
C VAL A 395 -7.07 2.68 -24.93
N SER A 396 -8.11 3.32 -24.38
CA SER A 396 -9.35 2.67 -23.92
C SER A 396 -9.13 1.55 -22.88
N VAL A 397 -8.08 1.66 -22.06
CA VAL A 397 -7.82 0.76 -20.94
C VAL A 397 -8.39 1.37 -19.67
N ASP A 398 -9.18 0.59 -18.93
CA ASP A 398 -9.74 1.02 -17.64
C ASP A 398 -8.63 1.34 -16.64
N SER A 399 -8.52 2.62 -16.31
CA SER A 399 -7.51 3.15 -15.39
C SER A 399 -7.86 2.89 -13.93
N ALA A 400 -9.12 2.59 -13.61
CA ALA A 400 -9.56 2.26 -12.25
C ALA A 400 -8.91 0.96 -11.76
N ALA A 401 -8.61 0.03 -12.67
CA ALA A 401 -7.91 -1.22 -12.38
C ALA A 401 -6.48 -1.01 -11.85
N TYR A 402 -5.88 0.17 -12.06
CA TYR A 402 -4.50 0.49 -11.69
C TYR A 402 -4.39 1.47 -10.52
N ALA A 403 -5.53 1.91 -9.96
CA ALA A 403 -5.55 2.84 -8.84
C ALA A 403 -5.49 2.11 -7.49
N PHE A 404 -4.71 2.64 -6.55
CA PHE A 404 -5.04 2.44 -5.15
C PHE A 404 -6.36 3.15 -4.87
N ALA A 405 -7.35 2.42 -4.35
CA ALA A 405 -8.62 2.98 -3.92
C ALA A 405 -8.39 4.00 -2.78
N ASN A 406 -8.05 5.24 -3.15
CA ASN A 406 -8.25 6.39 -2.30
C ASN A 406 -9.75 6.61 -2.30
N GLY A 407 -10.39 6.16 -1.22
CA GLY A 407 -11.84 6.05 -1.07
C GLY A 407 -12.59 7.35 -1.28
N VAL A 408 -12.84 7.69 -2.54
CA VAL A 408 -13.90 8.59 -2.97
C VAL A 408 -14.88 7.72 -3.75
N ASP A 409 -15.56 6.83 -3.02
CA ASP A 409 -16.75 6.18 -3.54
C ASP A 409 -17.84 7.26 -3.65
N GLY A 410 -18.23 7.56 -4.90
CA GLY A 410 -19.47 8.28 -5.22
C GLY A 410 -19.25 9.68 -5.80
N ALA A 411 -19.13 9.80 -7.13
CA ALA A 411 -19.57 10.99 -7.89
C ALA A 411 -19.48 10.90 -9.43
N LEU A 412 -18.97 9.82 -10.04
CA LEU A 412 -18.75 9.79 -11.50
C LEU A 412 -19.41 8.57 -12.15
N SER A 413 -20.74 8.55 -12.17
CA SER A 413 -21.53 7.62 -13.01
C SER A 413 -22.79 8.27 -13.61
N SER A 414 -22.81 9.58 -13.81
CA SER A 414 -23.91 10.23 -14.54
C SER A 414 -23.48 11.50 -15.25
N ARG A 415 -22.72 11.36 -16.35
CA ARG A 415 -22.67 12.33 -17.44
C ARG A 415 -22.44 11.59 -18.75
N THR A 416 -23.50 11.01 -19.28
CA THR A 416 -23.74 10.85 -20.72
C THR A 416 -24.67 11.96 -21.17
#